data_AF-A0A8H3EQG0-F1
#
_entry.id   AF-A0A8H3EQG0-F1
#
_cell.length_a   1.000
_cell.length_b   1.000
_cell.length_c   1.000
_cell.angle_alpha   90.00
_cell.angle_beta   90.00
_cell.angle_gamma   90.00
#
_symmetry.space_group_name_H-M   'P 1'
#
loop_
_entity.id
_entity.type
_entity.pdbx_description
1 polymer ?
#
loop_
_entity_poly.entity_id
_entity_poly.type
_entity_poly.pdbx_seq_one_letter_code
_entity_poly.pdbx_strand_id
1 'polypeptide(L)'
;MDHIPDQFLFVNKSANSGPLSHSNPEETFFIHSHVHSKYHKNKRQKRQLSLLPKASPSSDVASSPSIWKSSRTTHGAEKSGGSVPAECVVRQKHPKDPRPDIQENLYDKLRSSPPHSTIDAVAIDPFYCTSTAIDARDQRLLYYPFTSFIETTFNAESLSGMASSATFRHRKAIIERLRRCIDDKLTMYTTLAYCASCMRWAIGEEERERPPEFYVLKAIEELKIRLKMAHVVDTWLILSIYALAVSEMWAQNYEAATTHLKMTRHLVTQFGGLTKLDPYLMESILLCDKYVAIGKFEAPIFPLDWEPGSLPAPKMLKIQIESEALLSELTQGFFDLDKHLLGPEMLQVIDDVRICAQVSQQIGNQTITDQSDQQWLFLHHQAIICRLLSLSTSSETQECCRIALIVWLLKITVYFGAQRWSKRLLPALKAAMLRLDNSGEWCPPVLMFWMTSLGAMTAEYTDERDWFLRRTTKTARSMGIKPEKEPFRRILKRFVFLKCEDGLQFFRMVRAVRELEDEA
;
A
#
# COMPACT_ATOMS: atom_id res chain seq x y z
N MET A 1 -14.28 -37.50 -26.19
CA MET A 1 -12.99 -37.34 -25.49
C MET A 1 -12.36 -36.13 -26.10
N ASP A 2 -12.62 -34.98 -25.49
CA ASP A 2 -12.37 -33.67 -26.06
C ASP A 2 -10.95 -33.19 -25.79
N HIS A 3 -10.41 -32.51 -26.79
CA HIS A 3 -9.12 -31.84 -26.80
C HIS A 3 -9.07 -30.68 -25.81
N ILE A 4 -8.01 -30.64 -25.00
CA ILE A 4 -7.55 -29.44 -24.28
C ILE A 4 -6.25 -28.99 -24.97
N PRO A 5 -6.12 -27.72 -25.41
CA PRO A 5 -4.87 -27.21 -25.96
C PRO A 5 -4.00 -26.62 -24.84
N ASP A 6 -2.94 -27.32 -24.46
CA ASP A 6 -1.85 -26.74 -23.67
C ASP A 6 -0.91 -25.94 -24.59
N GLN A 7 -1.01 -24.61 -24.54
CA GLN A 7 -0.03 -23.70 -25.14
C GLN A 7 0.59 -22.82 -24.06
N PHE A 8 1.79 -23.20 -23.59
CA PHE A 8 2.66 -22.34 -22.77
C PHE A 8 4.00 -22.11 -23.49
N LEU A 9 4.27 -20.85 -23.84
CA LEU A 9 5.29 -20.42 -24.82
C LEU A 9 6.76 -20.47 -24.32
N PHE A 10 7.07 -21.05 -23.17
CA PHE A 10 8.46 -21.18 -22.69
C PHE A 10 8.79 -22.56 -22.08
N VAL A 11 7.88 -23.53 -22.21
CA VAL A 11 8.02 -24.87 -21.59
C VAL A 11 7.86 -26.00 -22.62
N ASN A 12 7.82 -25.72 -23.92
CA ASN A 12 7.76 -26.77 -24.94
C ASN A 12 9.16 -27.18 -25.41
N LYS A 13 9.95 -27.71 -24.47
CA LYS A 13 11.04 -28.61 -24.82
C LYS A 13 10.51 -30.04 -24.75
N SER A 14 10.35 -30.69 -25.90
CA SER A 14 10.09 -32.13 -25.92
C SER A 14 11.33 -32.87 -25.39
N ALA A 15 11.16 -34.13 -24.95
CA ALA A 15 12.28 -34.95 -24.49
C ALA A 15 13.43 -35.10 -25.52
N ASN A 16 13.19 -34.74 -26.78
CA ASN A 16 14.15 -34.78 -27.89
C ASN A 16 14.80 -33.43 -28.21
N SER A 17 14.49 -32.36 -27.47
CA SER A 17 15.02 -31.02 -27.78
C SER A 17 16.34 -30.72 -27.04
N GLY A 18 17.35 -30.31 -27.82
CA GLY A 18 18.71 -30.07 -27.33
C GLY A 18 18.85 -28.86 -26.40
N PRO A 19 19.99 -28.74 -25.68
CA PRO A 19 20.33 -27.55 -24.90
C PRO A 19 20.41 -26.29 -25.79
N LEU A 20 20.19 -25.10 -25.20
CA LEU A 20 20.11 -23.81 -25.93
C LEU A 20 21.35 -23.46 -26.77
N SER A 21 22.49 -24.11 -26.49
CA SER A 21 23.72 -23.99 -27.28
C SER A 21 23.70 -24.75 -28.61
N HIS A 22 22.65 -25.55 -28.87
CA HIS A 22 22.48 -26.39 -30.08
C HIS A 22 21.06 -26.31 -30.68
N SER A 23 20.33 -25.23 -30.44
CA SER A 23 18.99 -25.03 -31.04
C SER A 23 19.06 -24.91 -32.56
N ASN A 24 18.02 -25.40 -33.25
CA ASN A 24 17.86 -25.25 -34.70
C ASN A 24 17.82 -23.74 -35.06
N PRO A 25 18.54 -23.28 -36.11
CA PRO A 25 18.52 -21.90 -36.58
C PRO A 25 17.13 -21.27 -36.72
N GLU A 26 16.11 -22.04 -37.09
CA GLU A 26 14.73 -21.54 -37.23
C GLU A 26 14.08 -21.23 -35.87
N GLU A 27 14.37 -22.05 -34.86
CA GLU A 27 13.86 -21.88 -33.49
C GLU A 27 14.55 -20.69 -32.81
N THR A 28 15.86 -20.56 -33.01
CA THR A 28 16.63 -19.39 -32.61
C THR A 28 16.10 -18.12 -33.29
N PHE A 29 15.77 -18.17 -34.58
CA PHE A 29 15.21 -17.04 -35.30
C PHE A 29 13.86 -16.57 -34.72
N PHE A 30 12.95 -17.49 -34.39
CA PHE A 30 11.65 -17.14 -33.78
C PHE A 30 11.81 -16.53 -32.38
N ILE A 31 12.69 -17.09 -31.54
CA ILE A 31 12.96 -16.58 -30.20
C ILE A 31 13.56 -15.17 -30.28
N HIS A 32 14.56 -14.97 -31.13
CA HIS A 32 15.21 -13.67 -31.31
C HIS A 32 14.28 -12.64 -31.97
N SER A 33 13.46 -13.03 -32.95
CA SER A 33 12.47 -12.16 -33.59
C SER A 33 11.45 -11.61 -32.59
N HIS A 34 10.98 -12.45 -31.66
CA HIS A 34 10.04 -12.03 -30.62
C HIS A 34 10.68 -11.06 -29.60
N VAL A 35 11.91 -11.33 -29.17
CA VAL A 35 12.67 -10.45 -28.26
C VAL A 35 12.97 -9.11 -28.92
N HIS A 36 13.38 -9.09 -30.19
CA HIS A 36 13.63 -7.87 -30.94
C HIS A 36 12.34 -7.08 -31.18
N SER A 37 11.22 -7.73 -31.52
CA SER A 37 9.91 -7.08 -31.68
C SER A 37 9.45 -6.37 -30.39
N LYS A 38 9.61 -7.04 -29.23
CA LYS A 38 9.28 -6.46 -27.92
C LYS A 38 10.20 -5.28 -27.56
N TYR A 39 11.49 -5.39 -27.85
CA TYR A 39 12.46 -4.30 -27.68
C TYR A 39 12.12 -3.07 -28.54
N HIS A 40 11.75 -3.27 -29.82
CA HIS A 40 11.37 -2.18 -30.72
C HIS A 40 10.05 -1.51 -30.31
N LYS A 41 9.08 -2.27 -29.81
CA LYS A 41 7.80 -1.73 -29.29
C LYS A 41 8.06 -0.81 -28.08
N ASN A 42 8.89 -1.25 -27.14
CA ASN A 42 9.27 -0.46 -25.97
C ASN A 42 10.10 0.79 -26.34
N LYS A 43 11.00 0.69 -27.33
CA LYS A 43 11.79 1.83 -27.83
C LYS A 43 10.92 2.88 -28.53
N ARG A 44 9.89 2.46 -29.26
CA ARG A 44 8.92 3.36 -29.92
C ARG A 44 8.05 4.09 -28.91
N GLN A 45 7.62 3.40 -27.85
CA GLN A 45 6.84 3.99 -26.75
C GLN A 45 7.66 5.03 -25.96
N LYS A 46 8.94 4.76 -25.68
CA LYS A 46 9.86 5.74 -25.08
C LYS A 46 10.11 6.97 -25.95
N ARG A 47 10.19 6.81 -27.29
CA ARG A 47 10.34 7.93 -28.22
C ARG A 47 9.10 8.81 -28.31
N GLN A 48 7.91 8.24 -28.21
CA GLN A 48 6.66 9.01 -28.17
C GLN A 48 6.55 9.84 -26.89
N LEU A 49 7.01 9.32 -25.75
CA LEU A 49 7.05 10.06 -24.48
C LEU A 49 8.10 11.20 -24.47
N SER A 50 9.17 11.09 -25.25
CA SER A 50 10.21 12.13 -25.33
C SER A 50 9.91 13.31 -26.27
N LEU A 51 8.82 13.22 -27.06
CA LEU A 51 8.42 14.27 -28.00
C LEU A 51 7.41 15.28 -27.41
N LEU A 52 7.06 15.14 -26.13
CA LEU A 52 6.23 16.13 -25.43
C LEU A 52 7.06 17.40 -25.12
N PRO A 53 6.57 18.62 -25.40
CA PRO A 53 7.33 19.84 -25.19
C PRO A 53 7.58 20.09 -23.70
N LYS A 54 8.85 20.25 -23.30
CA LYS A 54 9.22 20.73 -21.97
C LYS A 54 8.99 22.24 -21.90
N ALA A 55 7.98 22.66 -21.14
CA ALA A 55 7.78 24.06 -20.80
C ALA A 55 8.92 24.53 -19.87
N SER A 56 9.56 25.64 -20.22
CA SER A 56 10.60 26.30 -19.42
C SER A 56 9.96 27.42 -18.59
N PRO A 57 10.33 27.62 -17.32
CA PRO A 57 9.81 28.74 -16.53
C PRO A 57 10.61 30.02 -16.81
N SER A 58 9.90 31.09 -17.18
CA SER A 58 10.43 32.44 -17.32
C SER A 58 10.66 33.09 -15.96
N SER A 59 11.85 33.62 -15.77
CA SER A 59 12.19 34.59 -14.72
C SER A 59 11.60 35.96 -15.06
N ASP A 60 10.94 36.60 -14.09
CA ASP A 60 10.97 38.07 -14.00
C ASP A 60 10.86 38.54 -12.53
N VAL A 61 11.63 39.58 -12.26
CA VAL A 61 12.00 40.17 -10.98
C VAL A 61 11.21 41.46 -10.78
N ALA A 62 10.72 41.74 -9.55
CA ALA A 62 10.63 43.11 -9.03
C ALA A 62 10.45 43.17 -7.49
N SER A 63 11.54 43.58 -6.82
CA SER A 63 11.63 44.69 -5.84
C SER A 63 10.90 44.63 -4.47
N SER A 64 11.70 44.29 -3.44
CA SER A 64 11.93 44.92 -2.09
C SER A 64 11.21 46.24 -1.69
N PRO A 65 11.21 46.72 -0.40
CA PRO A 65 12.13 46.38 0.71
C PRO A 65 11.57 46.27 2.16
N SER A 66 12.48 45.75 2.99
CA SER A 66 12.70 45.74 4.45
C SER A 66 12.23 46.90 5.35
N ILE A 67 12.29 46.62 6.68
CA ILE A 67 12.63 47.46 7.87
C ILE A 67 11.52 47.32 8.95
N TRP A 68 11.72 46.69 10.13
CA TRP A 68 12.44 47.22 11.30
C TRP A 68 12.85 46.12 12.31
N LYS A 69 13.97 46.38 13.00
CA LYS A 69 14.52 45.64 14.16
C LYS A 69 14.18 46.37 15.47
N SER A 70 14.25 45.60 16.57
CA SER A 70 14.61 46.03 17.94
C SER A 70 13.52 46.77 18.75
N SER A 71 13.38 46.69 20.08
CA SER A 71 14.26 46.28 21.18
C SER A 71 13.45 45.95 22.44
N ARG A 72 14.12 45.26 23.38
CA ARG A 72 13.79 44.95 24.77
C ARG A 72 13.80 46.14 25.74
N THR A 73 13.03 45.96 26.84
CA THR A 73 13.26 46.36 28.27
C THR A 73 13.35 47.87 28.57
N THR A 74 12.80 48.44 29.66
CA THR A 74 12.90 48.09 31.09
C THR A 74 11.87 48.87 31.94
N HIS A 75 11.50 48.28 33.08
CA HIS A 75 11.16 48.86 34.40
C HIS A 75 10.31 50.15 34.54
N GLY A 76 9.20 50.00 35.25
CA GLY A 76 8.59 51.03 36.09
C GLY A 76 7.74 50.35 37.17
N ALA A 77 8.17 50.46 38.43
CA ALA A 77 7.45 49.98 39.60
C ALA A 77 6.92 51.20 40.36
N GLU A 78 5.63 51.20 40.75
CA GLU A 78 5.16 51.89 41.96
C GLU A 78 3.75 51.43 42.36
N LYS A 79 3.40 51.72 43.62
CA LYS A 79 2.53 50.94 44.52
C LYS A 79 1.06 51.38 44.51
N SER A 80 0.17 50.43 44.81
CA SER A 80 -1.00 50.48 45.73
C SER A 80 -1.93 49.31 45.34
N GLY A 81 -2.49 48.46 46.19
CA GLY A 81 -3.06 48.67 47.53
C GLY A 81 -4.54 48.31 47.44
N GLY A 82 -4.91 47.05 47.67
CA GLY A 82 -6.32 46.61 47.63
C GLY A 82 -6.47 45.09 47.73
N SER A 83 -7.36 44.65 48.63
CA SER A 83 -7.44 43.31 49.22
C SER A 83 -8.66 42.49 48.71
N VAL A 84 -8.44 41.18 48.46
CA VAL A 84 -9.39 40.03 48.61
C VAL A 84 -10.47 39.83 47.51
N PRO A 85 -10.98 38.60 47.21
CA PRO A 85 -10.53 37.21 47.46
C PRO A 85 -10.28 36.39 46.18
N ALA A 86 -9.77 35.17 46.38
CA ALA A 86 -9.43 34.16 45.40
C ALA A 86 -10.59 33.70 44.49
N GLU A 87 -10.38 33.81 43.18
CA GLU A 87 -11.04 32.99 42.16
C GLU A 87 -10.00 32.09 41.49
N CYS A 88 -10.31 30.79 41.48
CA CYS A 88 -9.51 29.73 40.88
C CYS A 88 -9.55 29.85 39.34
N VAL A 89 -8.68 30.70 38.78
CA VAL A 89 -8.48 30.76 37.32
C VAL A 89 -7.57 29.61 36.91
N VAL A 90 -8.19 28.48 36.58
CA VAL A 90 -7.56 27.43 35.77
C VAL A 90 -7.21 28.05 34.43
N ARG A 91 -5.93 28.38 34.27
CA ARG A 91 -5.31 28.81 33.01
C ARG A 91 -5.47 27.68 31.99
N GLN A 92 -6.54 27.73 31.18
CA GLN A 92 -6.67 26.89 30.00
C GLN A 92 -5.50 27.21 29.07
N LYS A 93 -4.46 26.37 29.13
CA LYS A 93 -3.48 26.28 28.05
C LYS A 93 -4.24 25.79 26.83
N HIS A 94 -4.46 26.68 25.86
CA HIS A 94 -4.79 26.27 24.50
C HIS A 94 -3.79 25.19 24.07
N PRO A 95 -4.25 23.98 23.69
CA PRO A 95 -3.37 23.00 23.08
C PRO A 95 -2.92 23.61 21.75
N LYS A 96 -1.62 23.89 21.63
CA LYS A 96 -1.01 24.20 20.35
C LYS A 96 -1.27 23.01 19.43
N ASP A 97 -1.92 23.27 18.30
CA ASP A 97 -2.10 22.30 17.22
C ASP A 97 -0.78 21.56 16.96
N PRO A 98 -0.76 20.21 16.96
CA PRO A 98 0.41 19.46 16.54
C PRO A 98 0.63 19.69 15.04
N ARG A 99 1.83 20.18 14.70
CA ARG A 99 2.27 20.41 13.32
C ARG A 99 2.33 19.08 12.53
N PRO A 100 1.91 19.03 11.25
CA PRO A 100 1.80 17.81 10.46
C PRO A 100 3.04 17.49 9.60
N ASP A 101 4.25 17.65 10.14
CA ASP A 101 5.53 17.41 9.42
C ASP A 101 5.87 15.92 9.20
N ILE A 102 4.96 14.98 9.50
CA ILE A 102 5.30 13.54 9.57
C ILE A 102 5.48 12.91 8.18
N GLN A 103 4.75 13.36 7.16
CA GLN A 103 4.78 12.74 5.82
C GLN A 103 6.00 13.15 4.98
N GLU A 104 6.36 14.44 4.98
CA GLU A 104 7.60 14.93 4.35
C GLU A 104 8.82 14.32 5.05
N ASN A 105 8.80 14.26 6.40
CA ASN A 105 9.85 13.59 7.15
C ASN A 105 9.99 12.10 6.85
N LEU A 106 8.91 11.34 6.56
CA LEU A 106 9.05 9.91 6.23
C LEU A 106 9.74 9.72 4.87
N TYR A 107 9.39 10.55 3.89
CA TYR A 107 10.01 10.55 2.57
C TYR A 107 11.48 11.00 2.62
N ASP A 108 11.78 12.04 3.41
CA ASP A 108 13.14 12.53 3.62
C ASP A 108 13.99 11.55 4.45
N LYS A 109 13.38 10.85 5.41
CA LYS A 109 14.04 9.79 6.21
C LYS A 109 14.26 8.51 5.41
N LEU A 110 13.44 8.25 4.38
CA LEU A 110 13.65 7.18 3.39
C LEU A 110 14.72 7.56 2.35
N ARG A 111 14.89 8.86 2.05
CA ARG A 111 15.94 9.39 1.17
C ARG A 111 17.28 9.63 1.86
N SER A 112 17.30 9.83 3.17
CA SER A 112 18.52 10.02 3.94
C SER A 112 19.33 8.73 3.96
N SER A 113 20.08 8.52 2.88
CA SER A 113 21.03 7.43 2.75
C SER A 113 22.13 7.60 3.82
N PRO A 114 22.68 6.50 4.36
CA PRO A 114 23.96 6.61 5.04
C PRO A 114 24.98 7.20 4.04
N PRO A 115 25.97 7.97 4.52
CA PRO A 115 26.93 8.62 3.63
C PRO A 115 27.52 7.60 2.67
N HIS A 116 27.56 7.94 1.38
CA HIS A 116 28.29 7.19 0.37
C HIS A 116 29.74 7.08 0.83
N SER A 117 30.10 5.99 1.51
CA SER A 117 31.48 5.63 1.70
C SER A 117 32.00 5.19 0.34
N THR A 118 32.85 6.03 -0.24
CA THR A 118 33.69 5.75 -1.41
C THR A 118 34.70 4.64 -1.07
N ILE A 119 34.22 3.46 -0.70
CA ILE A 119 35.02 2.25 -0.58
C ILE A 119 34.81 1.50 -1.88
N ASP A 120 35.64 1.84 -2.86
CA ASP A 120 35.81 1.06 -4.06
C ASP A 120 36.19 -0.38 -3.68
N ALA A 121 35.38 -1.34 -4.14
CA ALA A 121 35.72 -2.74 -4.40
C ALA A 121 36.50 -3.53 -3.32
N VAL A 122 36.38 -3.21 -2.03
CA VAL A 122 36.85 -4.13 -0.98
C VAL A 122 35.81 -5.23 -0.82
N ALA A 123 36.21 -6.49 -0.99
CA ALA A 123 35.37 -7.64 -0.72
C ALA A 123 34.85 -7.54 0.72
N ILE A 124 33.55 -7.30 0.87
CA ILE A 124 32.86 -7.25 2.17
C ILE A 124 32.82 -8.62 2.83
N ASP A 125 33.03 -9.66 2.04
CA ASP A 125 33.28 -11.02 2.49
C ASP A 125 34.76 -11.40 2.25
N PRO A 126 35.70 -10.91 3.08
CA PRO A 126 37.13 -11.17 2.91
C PRO A 126 37.50 -12.65 3.13
N PHE A 127 36.59 -13.45 3.67
CA PHE A 127 36.78 -14.86 3.98
C PHE A 127 35.99 -15.80 3.06
N TYR A 128 35.28 -15.26 2.05
CA TYR A 128 34.41 -16.04 1.15
C TYR A 128 33.43 -16.95 1.92
N CYS A 129 32.93 -16.48 3.06
CA CYS A 129 31.98 -17.21 3.91
C CYS A 129 30.56 -17.23 3.33
N THR A 130 30.26 -16.40 2.34
CA THR A 130 28.94 -16.28 1.73
C THR A 130 28.80 -17.24 0.54
N SER A 131 27.58 -17.74 0.34
CA SER A 131 27.24 -18.71 -0.71
C SER A 131 27.46 -18.18 -2.13
N THR A 132 27.52 -16.85 -2.27
CA THR A 132 27.80 -16.11 -3.51
C THR A 132 28.64 -14.89 -3.17
N ALA A 133 29.59 -14.49 -4.01
CA ALA A 133 30.38 -13.29 -3.79
C ALA A 133 29.49 -12.04 -3.63
N ILE A 134 29.50 -11.45 -2.43
CA ILE A 134 28.77 -10.22 -2.08
C ILE A 134 29.72 -9.03 -2.22
N ASP A 135 29.30 -7.99 -2.91
CA ASP A 135 29.99 -6.69 -2.91
C ASP A 135 29.19 -5.61 -2.15
N ALA A 136 29.70 -4.37 -2.15
CA ALA A 136 29.09 -3.25 -1.43
C ALA A 136 27.67 -2.92 -1.90
N ARG A 137 27.36 -3.28 -3.14
CA ARG A 137 26.05 -3.07 -3.74
C ARG A 137 25.06 -4.09 -3.21
N ASP A 138 25.43 -5.36 -3.20
CA ASP A 138 24.61 -6.42 -2.63
C ASP A 138 24.34 -6.19 -1.14
N GLN A 139 25.34 -5.70 -0.38
CA GLN A 139 25.14 -5.32 1.02
C GLN A 139 24.11 -4.20 1.19
N ARG A 140 24.15 -3.17 0.33
CA ARG A 140 23.17 -2.08 0.35
C ARG A 140 21.75 -2.60 0.06
N LEU A 141 21.61 -3.50 -0.92
CA LEU A 141 20.34 -4.15 -1.23
C LEU A 141 19.81 -4.93 -0.02
N LEU A 142 20.66 -5.61 0.74
CA LEU A 142 20.23 -6.34 1.94
C LEU A 142 19.93 -5.41 3.12
N TYR A 143 20.57 -4.25 3.23
CA TYR A 143 20.36 -3.35 4.36
C TYR A 143 19.00 -2.64 4.30
N TYR A 144 18.78 -1.84 3.26
CA TYR A 144 17.66 -0.88 3.22
C TYR A 144 16.26 -1.51 3.40
N PRO A 145 15.88 -2.57 2.64
CA PRO A 145 14.54 -3.14 2.75
C PRO A 145 14.25 -3.74 4.13
N PHE A 146 15.24 -4.38 4.75
CA PHE A 146 15.06 -5.07 6.04
C PHE A 146 15.17 -4.14 7.25
N THR A 147 15.84 -2.99 7.14
CA THR A 147 15.94 -2.03 8.25
C THR A 147 14.90 -0.93 8.21
N SER A 148 14.48 -0.52 7.01
CA SER A 148 13.72 0.73 6.84
C SER A 148 12.34 0.51 6.23
N PHE A 149 12.17 -0.53 5.41
CA PHE A 149 10.96 -0.69 4.62
C PHE A 149 9.98 -1.69 5.21
N ILE A 150 10.43 -2.92 5.48
CA ILE A 150 9.55 -4.02 5.91
C ILE A 150 8.86 -3.70 7.24
N GLU A 151 9.61 -3.20 8.22
CA GLU A 151 9.05 -2.83 9.52
C GLU A 151 7.93 -1.78 9.38
N THR A 152 8.16 -0.73 8.57
CA THR A 152 7.13 0.29 8.32
C THR A 152 5.91 -0.27 7.61
N THR A 153 6.10 -1.22 6.69
CA THR A 153 5.00 -1.86 5.95
C THR A 153 4.11 -2.65 6.89
N PHE A 154 4.69 -3.55 7.69
CA PHE A 154 3.93 -4.41 8.60
C PHE A 154 3.23 -3.64 9.72
N ASN A 155 3.89 -2.62 10.27
CA ASN A 155 3.29 -1.80 11.34
C ASN A 155 2.15 -0.90 10.80
N ALA A 156 2.27 -0.41 9.56
CA ALA A 156 1.20 0.36 8.94
C ALA A 156 0.00 -0.52 8.56
N GLU A 157 0.26 -1.71 8.03
CA GLU A 157 -0.76 -2.70 7.65
C GLU A 157 -1.50 -3.29 8.86
N SER A 158 -0.94 -3.18 10.07
CA SER A 158 -1.65 -3.51 11.31
C SER A 158 -2.56 -2.39 11.82
N LEU A 159 -2.66 -1.24 11.13
CA LEU A 159 -3.47 -0.07 11.52
C LEU A 159 -3.27 0.39 12.99
N SER A 160 -2.17 0.00 13.64
CA SER A 160 -1.92 0.25 15.06
C SER A 160 -1.36 1.65 15.33
N GLY A 161 -1.20 2.47 14.28
CA GLY A 161 -0.41 3.69 14.31
C GLY A 161 1.08 3.42 14.59
N MET A 162 1.87 4.49 14.70
CA MET A 162 3.26 4.41 15.21
C MET A 162 3.30 4.26 16.74
N ALA A 163 2.17 3.95 17.37
CA ALA A 163 2.08 3.84 18.82
C ALA A 163 2.83 2.59 19.29
N SER A 164 3.81 2.84 20.17
CA SER A 164 4.69 1.88 20.85
C SER A 164 5.95 1.46 20.09
N SER A 165 7.10 1.82 20.69
CA SER A 165 8.44 1.30 20.40
C SER A 165 8.60 -0.18 20.77
N ALA A 166 7.58 -0.99 20.49
CA ALA A 166 7.66 -2.43 20.63
C ALA A 166 8.60 -2.98 19.57
N THR A 167 9.46 -3.92 19.95
CA THR A 167 10.34 -4.62 19.03
C THR A 167 9.54 -5.19 17.88
N PHE A 168 9.90 -4.85 16.64
CA PHE A 168 9.26 -5.37 15.43
C PHE A 168 9.09 -6.90 15.50
N ARG A 169 7.83 -7.36 15.48
CA ARG A 169 7.46 -8.76 15.79
C ARG A 169 8.16 -9.80 14.91
N HIS A 170 8.47 -9.44 13.67
CA HIS A 170 9.09 -10.35 12.70
C HIS A 170 10.62 -10.21 12.61
N ARG A 171 11.24 -9.46 13.52
CA ARG A 171 12.70 -9.24 13.52
C ARG A 171 13.49 -10.55 13.54
N LYS A 172 13.04 -11.54 14.31
CA LYS A 172 13.71 -12.87 14.38
C LYS A 172 13.71 -13.58 13.02
N ALA A 173 12.56 -13.60 12.33
CA ALA A 173 12.43 -14.23 11.02
C ALA A 173 13.29 -13.53 9.95
N ILE A 174 13.39 -12.19 9.99
CA ILE A 174 14.28 -11.43 9.10
C ILE A 174 15.75 -11.78 9.35
N ILE A 175 16.19 -11.79 10.61
CA ILE A 175 17.57 -12.15 10.96
C ILE A 175 17.88 -13.56 10.47
N GLU A 176 16.94 -14.50 10.64
CA GLU A 176 17.13 -15.87 10.19
C GLU A 176 17.19 -15.98 8.67
N ARG A 177 16.36 -15.22 7.94
CA ARG A 177 16.46 -15.13 6.47
C ARG A 177 17.83 -14.62 6.03
N LEU A 178 18.36 -13.57 6.67
CA LEU A 178 19.67 -13.02 6.35
C LEU A 178 20.81 -14.00 6.66
N ARG A 179 20.72 -14.72 7.79
CA ARG A 179 21.67 -15.81 8.09
C ARG A 179 21.63 -16.89 7.02
N ARG A 180 20.44 -17.30 6.60
CA ARG A 180 20.28 -18.35 5.57
C ARG A 180 20.87 -17.94 4.22
N CYS A 181 20.86 -16.65 3.88
CA CYS A 181 21.53 -16.16 2.66
C CYS A 181 23.03 -16.50 2.64
N ILE A 182 23.68 -16.55 3.81
CA ILE A 182 25.12 -16.87 3.92
C ILE A 182 25.38 -18.29 3.40
N ASP A 183 24.51 -19.26 3.70
CA ASP A 183 24.77 -20.67 3.38
C ASP A 183 24.02 -21.18 2.14
N ASP A 184 22.98 -20.48 1.68
CA ASP A 184 22.06 -20.97 0.65
C ASP A 184 21.91 -19.99 -0.54
N LYS A 185 22.42 -20.41 -1.71
CA LYS A 185 22.43 -19.59 -2.94
C LYS A 185 21.04 -19.19 -3.42
N LEU A 186 20.08 -20.11 -3.34
CA LEU A 186 18.69 -19.84 -3.75
C LEU A 186 18.10 -18.73 -2.87
N THR A 187 18.26 -18.85 -1.55
CA THR A 187 17.79 -17.86 -0.58
C THR A 187 18.49 -16.51 -0.79
N MET A 188 19.79 -16.51 -1.08
CA MET A 188 20.54 -15.30 -1.39
C MET A 188 19.98 -14.60 -2.64
N TYR A 189 19.92 -15.28 -3.79
CA TYR A 189 19.48 -14.65 -5.03
C TYR A 189 18.01 -14.22 -5.00
N THR A 190 17.12 -15.01 -4.38
CA THR A 190 15.70 -14.61 -4.22
C THR A 190 15.54 -13.41 -3.29
N THR A 191 16.40 -13.30 -2.27
CA THR A 191 16.43 -12.15 -1.36
C THR A 191 16.98 -10.91 -2.05
N LEU A 192 18.05 -11.02 -2.84
CA LEU A 192 18.56 -9.92 -3.65
C LEU A 192 17.55 -9.46 -4.71
N ALA A 193 16.86 -10.40 -5.38
CA ALA A 193 15.78 -10.09 -6.32
C ALA A 193 14.65 -9.30 -5.65
N TYR A 194 14.21 -9.76 -4.48
CA TYR A 194 13.23 -9.07 -3.65
C TYR A 194 13.71 -7.65 -3.30
N CYS A 195 14.92 -7.53 -2.77
CA CYS A 195 15.46 -6.25 -2.31
C CYS A 195 15.67 -5.25 -3.45
N ALA A 196 16.24 -5.69 -4.57
CA ALA A 196 16.42 -4.85 -5.75
C ALA A 196 15.06 -4.37 -6.31
N SER A 197 14.08 -5.26 -6.37
CA SER A 197 12.72 -4.92 -6.82
C SER A 197 12.05 -3.91 -5.89
N CYS A 198 12.22 -4.10 -4.57
CA CYS A 198 11.75 -3.18 -3.53
C CYS A 198 12.36 -1.79 -3.73
N MET A 199 13.68 -1.69 -3.90
CA MET A 199 14.37 -0.40 -4.07
C MET A 199 13.93 0.32 -5.36
N ARG A 200 13.87 -0.40 -6.49
CA ARG A 200 13.37 0.16 -7.75
C ARG A 200 11.96 0.70 -7.59
N TRP A 201 11.08 -0.07 -6.94
CA TRP A 201 9.70 0.34 -6.76
C TRP A 201 9.54 1.49 -5.75
N ALA A 202 10.23 1.44 -4.60
CA ALA A 202 10.04 2.36 -3.49
C ALA A 202 10.67 3.73 -3.75
N ILE A 203 11.91 3.75 -4.23
CA ILE A 203 12.72 4.98 -4.37
C ILE A 203 13.19 5.25 -5.80
N GLY A 204 12.86 4.37 -6.75
CA GLY A 204 13.26 4.54 -8.15
C GLY A 204 14.74 4.26 -8.41
N GLU A 205 15.45 3.71 -7.43
CA GLU A 205 16.86 3.34 -7.58
C GLU A 205 16.99 1.99 -8.26
N GLU A 206 17.79 1.94 -9.32
CA GLU A 206 18.08 0.72 -10.05
C GLU A 206 19.55 0.71 -10.47
N GLU A 207 20.21 -0.41 -10.23
CA GLU A 207 21.56 -0.63 -10.73
C GLU A 207 21.52 -1.08 -12.18
N ARG A 208 22.25 -0.39 -13.05
CA ARG A 208 22.26 -0.67 -14.50
C ARG A 208 22.87 -2.04 -14.83
N GLU A 209 23.87 -2.47 -14.07
CA GLU A 209 24.60 -3.72 -14.34
C GLU A 209 23.88 -4.95 -13.80
N ARG A 210 23.26 -4.82 -12.62
CA ARG A 210 22.53 -5.89 -11.93
C ARG A 210 21.13 -5.41 -11.55
N PRO A 211 20.25 -5.21 -12.54
CA PRO A 211 18.87 -4.87 -12.26
C PRO A 211 18.16 -6.05 -11.59
N PRO A 212 17.00 -5.85 -10.93
CA PRO A 212 16.19 -6.93 -10.36
C PRO A 212 16.08 -8.22 -11.19
N GLU A 213 15.91 -8.11 -12.52
CA GLU A 213 15.80 -9.24 -13.44
C GLU A 213 17.06 -10.13 -13.45
N PHE A 214 18.25 -9.54 -13.23
CA PHE A 214 19.49 -10.30 -13.11
C PHE A 214 19.41 -11.30 -11.95
N TYR A 215 18.96 -10.84 -10.78
CA TYR A 215 18.84 -11.68 -9.59
C TYR A 215 17.68 -12.68 -9.71
N VAL A 216 16.56 -12.29 -10.34
CA VAL A 216 15.44 -13.19 -10.64
C VAL A 216 15.91 -14.37 -11.51
N LEU A 217 16.68 -14.11 -12.56
CA LEU A 217 17.21 -15.17 -13.43
C LEU A 217 18.12 -16.13 -12.67
N LYS A 218 19.03 -15.60 -11.85
CA LYS A 218 19.92 -16.41 -11.00
C LYS A 218 19.15 -17.24 -9.96
N ALA A 219 18.12 -16.65 -9.36
CA ALA A 219 17.24 -17.35 -8.44
C ALA A 219 16.47 -18.49 -9.13
N ILE A 220 15.99 -18.31 -10.36
CA ILE A 220 15.30 -19.35 -11.13
C ILE A 220 16.27 -20.50 -11.49
N GLU A 221 17.54 -20.20 -11.81
CA GLU A 221 18.57 -21.21 -12.04
C GLU A 221 18.76 -22.10 -10.80
N GLU A 222 18.99 -21.50 -9.63
CA GLU A 222 19.16 -22.23 -8.37
C GLU A 222 17.87 -22.95 -7.93
N LEU A 223 16.70 -22.36 -8.17
CA LEU A 223 15.41 -22.99 -7.86
C LEU A 223 15.22 -24.28 -8.65
N LYS A 224 15.58 -24.29 -9.94
CA LYS A 224 15.53 -25.50 -10.77
C LYS A 224 16.46 -26.59 -10.25
N ILE A 225 17.64 -26.22 -9.74
CA ILE A 225 18.56 -27.18 -9.12
C ILE A 225 17.93 -27.73 -7.83
N ARG A 226 17.43 -26.85 -6.95
CA ARG A 226 16.77 -27.26 -5.70
C ARG A 226 15.59 -28.19 -5.95
N LEU A 227 14.70 -27.88 -6.89
CA LEU A 227 13.53 -28.71 -7.20
C LEU A 227 13.89 -30.09 -7.78
N LYS A 228 15.05 -30.24 -8.43
CA LYS A 228 15.53 -31.54 -8.90
C LYS A 228 16.10 -32.41 -7.78
N MET A 229 16.66 -31.78 -6.74
CA MET A 229 17.31 -32.47 -5.62
C MET A 229 16.39 -32.65 -4.40
N ALA A 230 15.37 -31.81 -4.27
CA ALA A 230 14.47 -31.78 -3.13
C ALA A 230 13.37 -32.83 -3.23
N HIS A 231 13.24 -33.66 -2.20
CA HIS A 231 12.05 -34.50 -2.00
C HIS A 231 11.11 -33.94 -0.93
N VAL A 232 11.55 -32.96 -0.14
CA VAL A 232 10.80 -32.40 0.99
C VAL A 232 10.58 -30.90 0.76
N VAL A 233 9.32 -30.49 0.90
CA VAL A 233 8.92 -29.09 0.92
C VAL A 233 9.23 -28.51 2.29
N ASP A 234 10.02 -27.43 2.32
CA ASP A 234 10.33 -26.68 3.53
C ASP A 234 9.90 -25.22 3.41
N THR A 235 9.91 -24.50 4.53
CA THR A 235 9.53 -23.08 4.59
C THR A 235 10.45 -22.18 3.77
N TRP A 236 11.71 -22.57 3.56
CA TRP A 236 12.68 -21.79 2.79
C TRP A 236 12.43 -21.83 1.29
N LEU A 237 12.00 -22.99 0.77
CA LEU A 237 11.55 -23.12 -0.61
C LEU A 237 10.29 -22.27 -0.85
N ILE A 238 9.34 -22.31 0.09
CA ILE A 238 8.12 -21.48 0.04
C ILE A 238 8.48 -19.99 0.05
N LEU A 239 9.35 -19.56 0.97
CA LEU A 239 9.83 -18.17 1.05
C LEU A 239 10.56 -17.73 -0.22
N SER A 240 11.35 -18.61 -0.82
CA SER A 240 12.11 -18.33 -2.05
C SER A 240 11.18 -18.08 -3.25
N ILE A 241 10.16 -18.93 -3.43
CA ILE A 241 9.18 -18.77 -4.52
C ILE A 241 8.28 -17.56 -4.26
N TYR A 242 7.89 -17.33 -3.01
CA TYR A 242 7.21 -16.11 -2.60
C TYR A 242 8.01 -14.85 -2.96
N ALA A 243 9.31 -14.83 -2.67
CA ALA A 243 10.16 -13.67 -2.96
C ALA A 243 10.24 -13.36 -4.47
N LEU A 244 10.20 -14.39 -5.33
CA LEU A 244 10.04 -14.22 -6.78
C LEU A 244 8.68 -13.60 -7.13
N ALA A 245 7.59 -14.06 -6.51
CA ALA A 245 6.26 -13.47 -6.73
C ALA A 245 6.22 -11.97 -6.42
N VAL A 246 6.80 -11.56 -5.28
CA VAL A 246 6.85 -10.14 -4.88
C VAL A 246 7.70 -9.33 -5.85
N SER A 247 8.83 -9.89 -6.30
CA SER A 247 9.71 -9.24 -7.27
C SER A 247 8.97 -8.90 -8.57
N GLU A 248 8.22 -9.87 -9.12
CA GLU A 248 7.38 -9.69 -10.29
C GLU A 248 6.20 -8.73 -10.04
N MET A 249 5.59 -8.78 -8.85
CA MET A 249 4.52 -7.87 -8.44
C MET A 249 4.99 -6.41 -8.44
N TRP A 250 6.16 -6.12 -7.86
CA TRP A 250 6.73 -4.76 -7.89
C TRP A 250 7.11 -4.30 -9.29
N ALA A 251 7.53 -5.24 -10.15
CA ALA A 251 7.73 -5.00 -11.58
C ALA A 251 6.42 -4.84 -12.38
N GLN A 252 5.24 -4.96 -11.73
CA GLN A 252 3.91 -4.94 -12.34
C GLN A 252 3.70 -6.06 -13.38
N ASN A 253 4.45 -7.15 -13.27
CA ASN A 253 4.26 -8.35 -14.06
C ASN A 253 3.33 -9.32 -13.31
N TYR A 254 2.06 -8.92 -13.20
CA TYR A 254 1.09 -9.65 -12.37
C TYR A 254 0.86 -11.09 -12.83
N GLU A 255 0.99 -11.39 -14.12
CA GLU A 255 0.87 -12.77 -14.61
C GLU A 255 1.98 -13.68 -14.06
N ALA A 256 3.25 -13.23 -14.11
CA ALA A 256 4.35 -13.99 -13.53
C ALA A 256 4.23 -14.09 -12.01
N ALA A 257 3.83 -13.00 -11.34
CA ALA A 257 3.55 -13.01 -9.91
C ALA A 257 2.46 -14.03 -9.55
N THR A 258 1.36 -14.08 -10.31
CA THR A 258 0.30 -15.08 -10.17
C THR A 258 0.82 -16.50 -10.36
N THR A 259 1.69 -16.75 -11.34
CA THR A 259 2.31 -18.09 -11.52
C THR A 259 3.11 -18.50 -10.29
N HIS A 260 3.95 -17.61 -9.75
CA HIS A 260 4.70 -17.90 -8.53
C HIS A 260 3.79 -18.11 -7.32
N LEU A 261 2.75 -17.28 -7.14
CA LEU A 261 1.78 -17.46 -6.04
C LEU A 261 0.97 -18.75 -6.14
N LYS A 262 0.60 -19.20 -7.34
CA LYS A 262 -0.06 -20.51 -7.54
C LYS A 262 0.86 -21.65 -7.10
N MET A 263 2.16 -21.57 -7.42
CA MET A 263 3.15 -22.53 -6.93
C MET A 263 3.31 -22.43 -5.40
N THR A 264 3.40 -21.21 -4.84
CA THR A 264 3.42 -21.00 -3.39
C THR A 264 2.21 -21.64 -2.72
N ARG A 265 0.99 -21.43 -3.24
CA ARG A 265 -0.24 -22.04 -2.70
C ARG A 265 -0.15 -23.56 -2.70
N HIS A 266 0.30 -24.17 -3.81
CA HIS A 266 0.48 -25.62 -3.89
C HIS A 266 1.43 -26.14 -2.80
N LEU A 267 2.59 -25.50 -2.62
CA LEU A 267 3.56 -25.90 -1.61
C LEU A 267 3.07 -25.66 -0.19
N VAL A 268 2.33 -24.58 0.06
CA VAL A 268 1.71 -24.30 1.35
C VAL A 268 0.67 -25.37 1.70
N THR A 269 -0.15 -25.82 0.72
CA THR A 269 -1.07 -26.95 0.94
C THR A 269 -0.30 -28.22 1.30
N GLN A 270 0.80 -28.53 0.61
CA GLN A 270 1.65 -29.68 0.95
C GLN A 270 2.32 -29.56 2.32
N PHE A 271 2.67 -28.34 2.74
CA PHE A 271 3.24 -28.05 4.05
C PHE A 271 2.23 -28.16 5.21
N GLY A 272 0.92 -28.22 4.91
CA GLY A 272 -0.16 -28.35 5.89
C GLY A 272 -1.01 -27.10 6.11
N GLY A 273 -0.93 -26.11 5.21
CA GLY A 273 -1.76 -24.90 5.22
C GLY A 273 -1.03 -23.65 5.71
N LEU A 274 -1.63 -22.47 5.46
CA LEU A 274 -1.04 -21.16 5.79
C LEU A 274 -0.75 -21.01 7.29
N THR A 275 -1.66 -21.49 8.14
CA THR A 275 -1.56 -21.37 9.60
C THR A 275 -0.46 -22.23 10.23
N LYS A 276 0.18 -23.11 9.45
CA LYS A 276 1.35 -23.90 9.88
C LYS A 276 2.68 -23.21 9.60
N LEU A 277 2.68 -22.14 8.80
CA LEU A 277 3.89 -21.37 8.50
C LEU A 277 4.27 -20.47 9.68
N ASP A 278 5.53 -20.04 9.68
CA ASP A 278 5.95 -18.92 10.53
C ASP A 278 5.07 -17.68 10.24
N PRO A 279 4.62 -16.92 11.26
CA PRO A 279 3.77 -15.75 11.08
C PRO A 279 4.31 -14.73 10.08
N TYR A 280 5.62 -14.50 10.03
CA TYR A 280 6.22 -13.58 9.07
C TYR A 280 5.96 -14.05 7.64
N LEU A 281 6.17 -15.33 7.34
CA LEU A 281 5.98 -15.87 5.99
C LEU A 281 4.50 -15.90 5.60
N MET A 282 3.62 -16.32 6.52
CA MET A 282 2.17 -16.30 6.29
C MET A 282 1.69 -14.89 5.94
N GLU A 283 1.95 -13.91 6.81
CA GLU A 283 1.51 -12.53 6.61
C GLU A 283 2.14 -11.90 5.35
N SER A 284 3.40 -12.25 5.05
CA SER A 284 4.10 -11.83 3.83
C SER A 284 3.40 -12.32 2.55
N ILE A 285 3.00 -13.60 2.52
CA ILE A 285 2.26 -14.20 1.39
C ILE A 285 0.92 -13.50 1.19
N LEU A 286 0.18 -13.26 2.27
CA LEU A 286 -1.12 -12.58 2.22
C LEU A 286 -1.01 -11.17 1.65
N LEU A 287 0.02 -10.40 2.02
CA LEU A 287 0.26 -9.08 1.45
C LEU A 287 0.51 -9.15 -0.06
N CYS A 288 1.35 -10.08 -0.51
CA CYS A 288 1.64 -10.22 -1.94
C CYS A 288 0.39 -10.64 -2.72
N ASP A 289 -0.37 -11.61 -2.21
CA ASP A 289 -1.60 -12.08 -2.85
C ASP A 289 -2.63 -10.96 -2.95
N LYS A 290 -2.84 -10.20 -1.85
CA LYS A 290 -3.69 -9.00 -1.84
C LYS A 290 -3.28 -8.01 -2.94
N TYR A 291 -2.00 -7.64 -3.02
CA TYR A 291 -1.57 -6.60 -3.96
C TYR A 291 -1.56 -7.07 -5.41
N VAL A 292 -1.30 -8.36 -5.68
CA VAL A 292 -1.50 -8.95 -7.00
C VAL A 292 -2.99 -8.93 -7.38
N ALA A 293 -3.88 -9.34 -6.46
CA ALA A 293 -5.32 -9.31 -6.64
C ALA A 293 -5.86 -7.89 -6.90
N ILE A 294 -5.36 -6.88 -6.19
CA ILE A 294 -5.64 -5.45 -6.45
C ILE A 294 -5.18 -5.06 -7.86
N GLY A 295 -3.95 -5.42 -8.24
CA GLY A 295 -3.38 -5.07 -9.55
C GLY A 295 -4.12 -5.68 -10.73
N LYS A 296 -4.67 -6.88 -10.55
CA LYS A 296 -5.51 -7.57 -11.55
C LYS A 296 -6.99 -7.25 -11.43
N PHE A 297 -7.41 -6.67 -10.30
CA PHE A 297 -8.80 -6.47 -9.94
C PHE A 297 -9.59 -7.79 -9.94
N GLU A 298 -8.98 -8.84 -9.39
CA GLU A 298 -9.49 -10.22 -9.31
C GLU A 298 -9.55 -10.69 -7.85
N ALA A 299 -10.22 -11.81 -7.60
CA ALA A 299 -10.19 -12.46 -6.30
C ALA A 299 -8.77 -12.99 -5.95
N PRO A 300 -8.36 -12.96 -4.67
CA PRO A 300 -7.07 -13.51 -4.24
C PRO A 300 -6.93 -15.01 -4.52
N ILE A 301 -5.69 -15.48 -4.66
CA ILE A 301 -5.39 -16.89 -4.94
C ILE A 301 -5.57 -17.72 -3.67
N PHE A 302 -5.26 -17.19 -2.49
CA PHE A 302 -5.40 -17.90 -1.23
C PHE A 302 -6.83 -17.74 -0.68
N PRO A 303 -7.48 -18.84 -0.25
CA PRO A 303 -8.78 -18.75 0.41
C PRO A 303 -8.65 -18.03 1.76
N LEU A 304 -9.76 -17.57 2.31
CA LEU A 304 -9.85 -16.87 3.60
C LEU A 304 -9.82 -17.82 4.82
N ASP A 305 -9.20 -18.99 4.71
CA ASP A 305 -9.12 -19.99 5.80
C ASP A 305 -8.21 -19.56 6.97
N TRP A 306 -7.49 -18.45 6.81
CA TRP A 306 -6.60 -17.82 7.77
C TRP A 306 -7.24 -16.63 8.50
N GLU A 307 -8.46 -16.20 8.14
CA GLU A 307 -9.12 -15.06 8.77
C GLU A 307 -9.23 -15.30 10.28
N PRO A 308 -8.77 -14.35 11.12
CA PRO A 308 -8.94 -14.49 12.54
C PRO A 308 -10.45 -14.37 12.81
N GLY A 309 -11.00 -15.33 13.54
CA GLY A 309 -12.39 -15.22 14.02
C GLY A 309 -12.59 -13.98 14.89
N SER A 310 -13.79 -13.80 15.43
CA SER A 310 -14.10 -12.66 16.29
C SER A 310 -13.17 -12.57 17.51
N LEU A 311 -12.84 -11.34 17.92
CA LEU A 311 -12.18 -11.11 19.21
C LEU A 311 -13.03 -11.69 20.36
N PRO A 312 -12.39 -12.09 21.48
CA PRO A 312 -13.11 -12.56 22.66
C PRO A 312 -14.20 -11.56 23.09
N ALA A 313 -15.41 -12.04 23.38
CA ALA A 313 -16.56 -11.20 23.72
C ALA A 313 -16.28 -10.14 24.81
N PRO A 314 -15.51 -10.44 25.89
CA PRO A 314 -15.15 -9.42 26.89
C PRO A 314 -14.30 -8.27 26.31
N LYS A 315 -13.37 -8.58 25.39
CA LYS A 315 -12.56 -7.56 24.71
C LYS A 315 -13.44 -6.72 23.78
N MET A 316 -14.32 -7.37 23.01
CA MET A 316 -15.26 -6.68 22.12
C MET A 316 -16.20 -5.71 22.85
N LEU A 317 -16.77 -6.15 23.98
CA LEU A 317 -17.66 -5.32 24.79
C LEU A 317 -16.93 -4.09 25.35
N LYS A 318 -15.69 -4.27 25.81
CA LYS A 318 -14.84 -3.16 26.24
C LYS A 318 -14.59 -2.15 25.11
N ILE A 319 -14.23 -2.64 23.92
CA ILE A 319 -14.01 -1.80 22.73
C ILE A 319 -15.26 -1.00 22.39
N GLN A 320 -16.43 -1.64 22.41
CA GLN A 320 -17.71 -0.99 22.07
C GLN A 320 -18.03 0.16 23.04
N ILE A 321 -17.90 -0.07 24.35
CA ILE A 321 -18.14 0.95 25.39
C ILE A 321 -17.16 2.12 25.25
N GLU A 322 -15.89 1.84 24.99
CA GLU A 322 -14.84 2.88 24.95
C GLU A 322 -14.81 3.67 23.63
N SER A 323 -15.42 3.16 22.55
CA SER A 323 -15.37 3.78 21.20
C SER A 323 -16.57 4.70 20.89
N GLU A 324 -17.53 4.80 21.81
CA GLU A 324 -18.87 5.37 21.57
C GLU A 324 -18.88 6.89 21.28
N ALA A 325 -17.82 7.63 21.63
CA ALA A 325 -17.78 9.09 21.46
C ALA A 325 -17.26 9.58 20.08
N LEU A 326 -16.35 8.83 19.42
CA LEU A 326 -15.68 9.31 18.19
C LEU A 326 -16.03 8.50 16.93
N LEU A 327 -16.36 7.22 17.09
CA LEU A 327 -16.62 6.29 15.98
C LEU A 327 -18.08 5.81 15.91
N SER A 328 -18.96 6.31 16.78
CA SER A 328 -20.38 5.91 16.80
C SER A 328 -21.14 6.22 15.52
N GLU A 329 -20.73 7.27 14.79
CA GLU A 329 -21.30 7.60 13.48
C GLU A 329 -20.59 6.90 12.31
N LEU A 330 -19.42 6.28 12.53
CA LEU A 330 -18.66 5.64 11.46
C LEU A 330 -19.51 4.52 10.84
N THR A 331 -19.53 4.48 9.52
CA THR A 331 -20.30 3.59 8.65
C THR A 331 -21.82 3.70 8.72
N GLN A 332 -22.40 4.44 9.68
CA GLN A 332 -23.85 4.58 9.84
C GLN A 332 -24.55 5.05 8.58
N GLY A 333 -23.93 5.96 7.83
CA GLY A 333 -24.42 6.47 6.56
C GLY A 333 -24.60 5.42 5.47
N PHE A 334 -23.94 4.26 5.55
CA PHE A 334 -24.22 3.11 4.67
C PHE A 334 -25.46 2.34 5.13
N PHE A 335 -25.68 2.19 6.43
CA PHE A 335 -26.83 1.50 7.01
C PHE A 335 -28.13 2.31 6.93
N ASP A 336 -28.03 3.63 6.78
CA ASP A 336 -29.17 4.53 6.56
C ASP A 336 -29.65 4.53 5.10
N LEU A 337 -28.89 3.91 4.18
CA LEU A 337 -29.33 3.72 2.80
C LEU A 337 -30.37 2.59 2.74
N ASP A 338 -31.04 2.48 1.59
CA ASP A 338 -31.86 1.30 1.31
C ASP A 338 -31.00 0.03 1.43
N LYS A 339 -31.42 -0.92 2.27
CA LYS A 339 -30.71 -2.18 2.51
C LYS A 339 -30.51 -3.01 1.24
N HIS A 340 -31.40 -2.84 0.26
CA HIS A 340 -31.31 -3.53 -1.03
C HIS A 340 -30.24 -2.92 -1.96
N LEU A 341 -29.79 -1.69 -1.70
CA LEU A 341 -28.81 -1.01 -2.55
C LEU A 341 -27.44 -1.69 -2.49
N LEU A 342 -26.94 -1.98 -1.29
CA LEU A 342 -25.61 -2.56 -1.09
C LEU A 342 -25.63 -4.09 -0.92
N GLY A 343 -26.77 -4.64 -0.52
CA GLY A 343 -26.91 -6.06 -0.23
C GLY A 343 -26.25 -6.50 1.08
N PRO A 344 -26.57 -7.70 1.57
CA PRO A 344 -26.14 -8.16 2.89
C PRO A 344 -24.62 -8.38 2.99
N GLU A 345 -24.00 -8.91 1.94
CA GLU A 345 -22.56 -9.22 1.95
C GLU A 345 -21.70 -7.95 2.06
N MET A 346 -22.04 -6.89 1.31
CA MET A 346 -21.33 -5.61 1.41
C MET A 346 -21.56 -4.95 2.77
N LEU A 347 -22.79 -4.98 3.28
CA LEU A 347 -23.11 -4.43 4.59
C LEU A 347 -22.35 -5.16 5.72
N GLN A 348 -22.17 -6.47 5.62
CA GLN A 348 -21.34 -7.22 6.55
C GLN A 348 -19.88 -6.76 6.50
N VAL A 349 -19.32 -6.58 5.31
CA VAL A 349 -17.95 -6.08 5.16
C VAL A 349 -17.80 -4.65 5.72
N ILE A 350 -18.82 -3.79 5.52
CA ILE A 350 -18.85 -2.44 6.10
C ILE A 350 -18.92 -2.48 7.64
N ASP A 351 -19.64 -3.44 8.21
CA ASP A 351 -19.66 -3.67 9.66
C ASP A 351 -18.27 -4.05 10.18
N ASP A 352 -17.58 -4.93 9.48
CA ASP A 352 -16.23 -5.36 9.84
C ASP A 352 -15.21 -4.22 9.69
N VAL A 353 -15.39 -3.32 8.72
CA VAL A 353 -14.60 -2.07 8.63
C VAL A 353 -14.77 -1.22 9.89
N ARG A 354 -16.00 -1.10 10.40
CA ARG A 354 -16.26 -0.37 11.65
C ARG A 354 -15.55 -1.03 12.83
N ILE A 355 -15.64 -2.36 12.95
CA ILE A 355 -14.96 -3.12 14.01
C ILE A 355 -13.44 -2.93 13.92
N CYS A 356 -12.86 -3.05 12.72
CA CYS A 356 -11.43 -2.81 12.48
C CYS A 356 -11.00 -1.41 12.95
N ALA A 357 -11.76 -0.37 12.60
CA ALA A 357 -11.46 1.00 13.00
C ALA A 357 -11.53 1.20 14.52
N GLN A 358 -12.52 0.58 15.19
CA GLN A 358 -12.64 0.61 16.65
C GLN A 358 -11.44 -0.07 17.33
N VAL A 359 -11.06 -1.26 16.88
CA VAL A 359 -9.90 -2.00 17.43
C VAL A 359 -8.61 -1.22 17.20
N SER A 360 -8.41 -0.67 16.00
CA SER A 360 -7.27 0.20 15.66
C SER A 360 -7.15 1.39 16.61
N GLN A 361 -8.27 2.07 16.89
CA GLN A 361 -8.30 3.19 17.82
C GLN A 361 -7.86 2.78 19.23
N GLN A 362 -8.33 1.62 19.72
CA GLN A 362 -7.96 1.12 21.05
C GLN A 362 -6.47 0.74 21.13
N ILE A 363 -5.93 0.12 20.08
CA ILE A 363 -4.49 -0.16 20.01
C ILE A 363 -3.68 1.15 20.02
N GLY A 364 -4.11 2.15 19.24
CA GLY A 364 -3.47 3.48 19.21
C GLY A 364 -3.52 4.19 20.57
N ASN A 365 -4.60 4.01 21.33
CA ASN A 365 -4.78 4.53 22.68
C ASN A 365 -4.05 3.70 23.76
N GLN A 366 -3.34 2.63 23.38
CA GLN A 366 -2.65 1.71 24.29
C GLN A 366 -3.56 1.03 25.32
N THR A 367 -4.87 0.97 25.07
CA THR A 367 -5.83 0.23 25.92
C THR A 367 -5.79 -1.27 25.62
N ILE A 368 -5.25 -1.65 24.46
CA ILE A 368 -5.05 -3.00 23.96
C ILE A 368 -3.63 -3.09 23.40
N THR A 369 -2.75 -3.90 24.00
CA THR A 369 -1.30 -3.84 23.74
C THR A 369 -0.65 -5.20 23.47
N ASP A 370 -1.42 -6.27 23.38
CA ASP A 370 -0.84 -7.58 23.13
C ASP A 370 -0.49 -7.77 21.63
N GLN A 371 0.56 -8.55 21.36
CA GLN A 371 1.03 -8.83 20.01
C GLN A 371 -0.02 -9.60 19.19
N SER A 372 -0.87 -10.38 19.85
CA SER A 372 -1.97 -11.12 19.22
C SER A 372 -3.06 -10.20 18.69
N ASP A 373 -3.36 -9.07 19.34
CA ASP A 373 -4.36 -8.10 18.92
C ASP A 373 -3.86 -7.32 17.69
N GLN A 374 -2.56 -6.99 17.65
CA GLN A 374 -1.94 -6.42 16.45
C GLN A 374 -1.96 -7.40 15.27
N GLN A 375 -1.71 -8.68 15.52
CA GLN A 375 -1.79 -9.71 14.50
C GLN A 375 -3.24 -9.92 14.05
N TRP A 376 -4.19 -9.96 14.98
CA TRP A 376 -5.62 -10.04 14.70
C TRP A 376 -6.04 -8.88 13.79
N LEU A 377 -5.69 -7.64 14.15
CA LEU A 377 -6.06 -6.45 13.38
C LEU A 377 -5.41 -6.46 11.99
N PHE A 378 -4.13 -6.85 11.90
CA PHE A 378 -3.46 -7.03 10.62
C PHE A 378 -4.23 -8.00 9.73
N LEU A 379 -4.50 -9.21 10.21
CA LEU A 379 -5.15 -10.25 9.41
C LEU A 379 -6.60 -9.86 9.08
N HIS A 380 -7.35 -9.33 10.03
CA HIS A 380 -8.73 -8.90 9.79
C HIS A 380 -8.80 -7.77 8.75
N HIS A 381 -7.86 -6.81 8.78
CA HIS A 381 -7.74 -5.79 7.75
C HIS A 381 -7.47 -6.38 6.36
N GLN A 382 -6.55 -7.36 6.26
CA GLN A 382 -6.31 -8.06 4.99
C GLN A 382 -7.56 -8.80 4.52
N ALA A 383 -8.28 -9.46 5.43
CA ALA A 383 -9.47 -10.26 5.11
C ALA A 383 -10.60 -9.41 4.53
N ILE A 384 -10.83 -8.21 5.08
CA ILE A 384 -11.81 -7.24 4.56
C ILE A 384 -11.50 -6.89 3.10
N ILE A 385 -10.24 -6.57 2.77
CA ILE A 385 -9.85 -6.23 1.39
C ILE A 385 -10.05 -7.44 0.46
N CYS A 386 -9.63 -8.63 0.89
CA CYS A 386 -9.81 -9.87 0.13
C CYS A 386 -11.29 -10.21 -0.12
N ARG A 387 -12.17 -9.96 0.85
CA ARG A 387 -13.63 -10.09 0.69
C ARG A 387 -14.18 -9.08 -0.31
N LEU A 388 -13.76 -7.80 -0.24
CA LEU A 388 -14.16 -6.79 -1.24
C LEU A 388 -13.67 -7.14 -2.65
N LEU A 389 -12.49 -7.75 -2.79
CA LEU A 389 -11.98 -8.19 -4.10
C LEU A 389 -12.73 -9.40 -4.65
N SER A 390 -13.26 -10.25 -3.77
CA SER A 390 -14.01 -11.46 -4.13
C SER A 390 -15.52 -11.23 -4.26
N LEU A 391 -16.02 -10.08 -3.78
CA LEU A 391 -17.43 -9.75 -3.77
C LEU A 391 -17.96 -9.51 -5.18
N SER A 392 -18.91 -10.32 -5.61
CA SER A 392 -19.68 -10.08 -6.84
C SER A 392 -20.70 -8.96 -6.62
N THR A 393 -20.72 -7.97 -7.51
CA THR A 393 -21.64 -6.84 -7.46
C THR A 393 -22.81 -7.06 -8.42
N SER A 394 -24.03 -6.75 -7.97
CA SER A 394 -25.23 -6.87 -8.80
C SER A 394 -25.59 -5.57 -9.52
N SER A 395 -24.89 -4.47 -9.22
CA SER A 395 -25.19 -3.13 -9.71
C SER A 395 -23.92 -2.28 -9.84
N GLU A 396 -23.94 -1.25 -10.69
CA GLU A 396 -22.81 -0.34 -10.86
C GLU A 396 -22.62 0.55 -9.62
N THR A 397 -23.68 0.83 -8.85
CA THR A 397 -23.56 1.51 -7.56
C THR A 397 -22.78 0.66 -6.55
N GLN A 398 -23.07 -0.63 -6.47
CA GLN A 398 -22.30 -1.56 -5.63
C GLN A 398 -20.84 -1.62 -6.08
N GLU A 399 -20.59 -1.68 -7.39
CA GLU A 399 -19.23 -1.71 -7.92
C GLU A 399 -18.43 -0.44 -7.58
N CYS A 400 -19.04 0.74 -7.73
CA CYS A 400 -18.43 2.00 -7.31
C CYS A 400 -18.13 2.00 -5.80
N CYS A 401 -19.08 1.54 -4.98
CA CYS A 401 -18.93 1.48 -3.53
C CYS A 401 -17.81 0.51 -3.12
N ARG A 402 -17.75 -0.67 -3.74
CA ARG A 402 -16.73 -1.70 -3.51
C ARG A 402 -15.33 -1.16 -3.81
N ILE A 403 -15.13 -0.52 -4.96
CA ILE A 403 -13.84 0.09 -5.31
C ILE A 403 -13.50 1.22 -4.35
N ALA A 404 -14.46 2.09 -4.03
CA ALA A 404 -14.25 3.20 -3.10
C ALA A 404 -13.85 2.71 -1.70
N LEU A 405 -14.45 1.63 -1.20
CA LEU A 405 -14.06 1.01 0.08
C LEU A 405 -12.63 0.47 0.04
N ILE A 406 -12.21 -0.19 -1.05
CA ILE A 406 -10.82 -0.64 -1.21
C ILE A 406 -9.86 0.55 -1.25
N VAL A 407 -10.20 1.61 -2.00
CA VAL A 407 -9.41 2.86 -2.05
C VAL A 407 -9.25 3.46 -0.66
N TRP A 408 -10.34 3.53 0.10
CA TRP A 408 -10.32 4.05 1.46
C TRP A 408 -9.46 3.20 2.39
N LEU A 409 -9.63 1.87 2.37
CA LEU A 409 -8.85 0.95 3.20
C LEU A 409 -7.34 1.09 2.94
N LEU A 410 -6.94 1.17 1.67
CA LEU A 410 -5.53 1.39 1.32
C LEU A 410 -5.04 2.80 1.68
N LYS A 411 -5.94 3.79 1.69
CA LYS A 411 -5.61 5.18 2.05
C LYS A 411 -5.47 5.37 3.56
N ILE A 412 -6.13 4.59 4.40
CA ILE A 412 -5.92 4.67 5.86
C ILE A 412 -4.69 3.89 6.32
N THR A 413 -4.19 2.95 5.51
CA THR A 413 -2.91 2.29 5.76
C THR A 413 -1.76 3.28 5.56
N VAL A 414 -1.18 3.79 6.66
CA VAL A 414 -0.17 4.86 6.68
C VAL A 414 1.24 4.36 6.28
N TYR A 415 1.35 3.77 5.08
CA TYR A 415 2.62 3.39 4.47
C TYR A 415 2.59 3.68 2.96
N PHE A 416 3.76 4.07 2.44
CA PHE A 416 3.94 4.54 1.07
C PHE A 416 3.31 3.63 0.00
N GLY A 417 3.39 2.31 0.16
CA GLY A 417 2.83 1.39 -0.83
C GLY A 417 1.33 1.36 -0.90
N ALA A 418 0.64 1.29 0.24
CA ALA A 418 -0.82 1.31 0.24
C ALA A 418 -1.35 2.62 -0.38
N GLN A 419 -0.71 3.76 -0.07
CA GLN A 419 -1.03 5.05 -0.70
C GLN A 419 -0.79 5.08 -2.21
N ARG A 420 0.25 4.41 -2.69
CA ARG A 420 0.51 4.31 -4.13
C ARG A 420 -0.54 3.44 -4.82
N TRP A 421 -0.98 2.37 -4.16
CA TRP A 421 -2.01 1.49 -4.65
C TRP A 421 -3.40 2.13 -4.64
N SER A 422 -3.76 2.90 -3.61
CA SER A 422 -5.04 3.64 -3.57
C SER A 422 -5.16 4.61 -4.75
N LYS A 423 -4.09 5.31 -5.10
CA LYS A 423 -4.02 6.18 -6.30
C LYS A 423 -4.18 5.40 -7.60
N ARG A 424 -3.56 4.23 -7.70
CA ARG A 424 -3.67 3.35 -8.88
C ARG A 424 -5.07 2.83 -9.14
N LEU A 425 -5.92 2.77 -8.13
CA LEU A 425 -7.32 2.35 -8.25
C LEU A 425 -8.26 3.48 -8.69
N LEU A 426 -7.83 4.74 -8.68
CA LEU A 426 -8.68 5.87 -9.05
C LEU A 426 -9.19 5.82 -10.50
N PRO A 427 -8.40 5.41 -11.51
CA PRO A 427 -8.92 5.19 -12.86
C PRO A 427 -10.04 4.14 -12.90
N ALA A 428 -9.93 3.06 -12.11
CA ALA A 428 -10.97 2.03 -12.03
C ALA A 428 -12.25 2.57 -11.37
N LEU A 429 -12.13 3.34 -10.28
CA LEU A 429 -13.26 4.01 -9.64
C LEU A 429 -13.95 4.99 -10.60
N LYS A 430 -13.18 5.82 -11.30
CA LYS A 430 -13.70 6.75 -12.31
C LYS A 430 -14.41 5.99 -13.44
N ALA A 431 -13.84 4.90 -13.94
CA ALA A 431 -14.46 4.08 -14.97
C ALA A 431 -15.79 3.48 -14.51
N ALA A 432 -15.85 2.96 -13.27
CA ALA A 432 -17.09 2.44 -12.70
C ALA A 432 -18.17 3.53 -12.58
N MET A 433 -17.80 4.72 -12.11
CA MET A 433 -18.72 5.85 -12.02
C MET A 433 -19.25 6.32 -13.39
N LEU A 434 -18.41 6.26 -14.43
CA LEU A 434 -18.86 6.57 -15.79
C LEU A 434 -19.82 5.50 -16.33
N ARG A 435 -19.64 4.23 -15.97
CA ARG A 435 -20.63 3.18 -16.31
C ARG A 435 -21.95 3.38 -15.56
N LEU A 436 -21.89 3.74 -14.29
CA LEU A 436 -23.06 4.11 -13.48
C LEU A 436 -23.84 5.28 -14.11
N ASP A 437 -23.14 6.32 -14.59
CA ASP A 437 -23.78 7.43 -15.31
C ASP A 437 -24.49 6.97 -16.59
N ASN A 438 -23.90 6.01 -17.32
CA ASN A 438 -24.43 5.50 -18.57
C ASN A 438 -25.57 4.48 -18.38
N SER A 439 -25.58 3.73 -17.26
CA SER A 439 -26.63 2.75 -16.99
C SER A 439 -27.95 3.40 -16.59
N GLY A 440 -27.92 4.67 -16.14
CA GLY A 440 -29.08 5.35 -15.58
C GLY A 440 -29.50 4.78 -14.21
N GLU A 441 -28.69 3.90 -13.63
CA GLU A 441 -28.94 3.33 -12.31
C GLU A 441 -28.88 4.44 -11.26
N TRP A 442 -29.84 4.41 -10.34
CA TRP A 442 -29.92 5.41 -9.29
C TRP A 442 -28.84 5.18 -8.22
N CYS A 443 -28.08 6.24 -7.91
CA CYS A 443 -27.15 6.27 -6.80
C CYS A 443 -27.55 7.40 -5.83
N PRO A 444 -27.69 7.12 -4.52
CA PRO A 444 -27.97 8.16 -3.54
C PRO A 444 -26.94 9.30 -3.64
N PRO A 445 -27.36 10.57 -3.72
CA PRO A 445 -26.43 11.71 -3.83
C PRO A 445 -25.40 11.74 -2.70
N VAL A 446 -25.78 11.33 -1.49
CA VAL A 446 -24.88 11.25 -0.34
C VAL A 446 -23.76 10.21 -0.51
N LEU A 447 -24.06 9.07 -1.13
CA LEU A 447 -23.08 8.01 -1.42
C LEU A 447 -22.15 8.46 -2.55
N MET A 448 -22.71 9.03 -3.62
CA MET A 448 -21.95 9.65 -4.72
C MET A 448 -21.01 10.74 -4.19
N PHE A 449 -21.48 11.57 -3.26
CA PHE A 449 -20.68 12.61 -2.64
C PHE A 449 -19.51 12.05 -1.84
N TRP A 450 -19.73 10.98 -1.06
CA TRP A 450 -18.64 10.30 -0.35
C TRP A 450 -17.60 9.71 -1.31
N MET A 451 -18.01 8.95 -2.32
CA MET A 451 -17.09 8.30 -3.26
C MET A 451 -16.27 9.32 -4.06
N THR A 452 -16.90 10.39 -4.53
CA THR A 452 -16.22 11.44 -5.32
C THR A 452 -15.26 12.26 -4.45
N SER A 453 -15.67 12.58 -3.21
CA SER A 453 -14.81 13.25 -2.24
C SER A 453 -13.59 12.40 -1.90
N LEU A 454 -13.77 11.09 -1.71
CA LEU A 454 -12.68 10.16 -1.49
C LEU A 454 -11.70 10.16 -2.66
N GLY A 455 -12.20 10.09 -3.90
CA GLY A 455 -11.38 10.19 -5.10
C GLY A 455 -10.59 11.49 -5.17
N ALA A 456 -11.23 12.64 -4.88
CA ALA A 456 -10.59 13.94 -4.87
C ALA A 456 -9.53 14.11 -3.76
N MET A 457 -9.73 13.49 -2.59
CA MET A 457 -8.76 13.48 -1.49
C MET A 457 -7.59 12.51 -1.72
N THR A 458 -7.79 11.48 -2.55
CA THR A 458 -6.77 10.46 -2.84
C THR A 458 -5.90 10.85 -4.03
N ALA A 459 -6.50 11.52 -5.03
CA ALA A 459 -5.81 11.96 -6.22
C ALA A 459 -4.77 13.05 -5.93
N GLU A 460 -3.63 12.99 -6.63
CA GLU A 460 -2.63 14.07 -6.63
C GLU A 460 -3.00 15.14 -7.66
N TYR A 461 -2.11 16.09 -7.96
CA TYR A 461 -2.35 17.14 -8.97
C TYR A 461 -2.38 16.57 -10.40
N THR A 462 -3.42 15.80 -10.74
CA THR A 462 -3.64 15.13 -12.03
C THR A 462 -5.04 15.41 -12.57
N ASP A 463 -5.27 15.11 -13.86
CA ASP A 463 -6.58 15.26 -14.52
C ASP A 463 -7.69 14.44 -13.82
N GLU A 464 -7.32 13.32 -13.20
CA GLU A 464 -8.25 12.53 -12.38
C GLU A 464 -8.77 13.33 -11.18
N ARG A 465 -7.89 14.08 -10.49
CA ARG A 465 -8.30 14.90 -9.35
C ARG A 465 -9.32 15.94 -9.76
N ASP A 466 -9.08 16.62 -10.87
CA ASP A 466 -10.00 17.63 -11.37
C ASP A 466 -11.36 17.03 -11.75
N TRP A 467 -11.36 15.82 -12.33
CA TRP A 467 -12.60 15.10 -12.63
C TRP A 467 -13.38 14.79 -11.34
N PHE A 468 -12.72 14.27 -10.30
CA PHE A 468 -13.36 14.01 -9.01
C PHE A 468 -13.83 15.29 -8.33
N LEU A 469 -13.04 16.36 -8.33
CA LEU A 469 -13.40 17.66 -7.75
C LEU A 469 -14.64 18.26 -8.42
N ARG A 470 -14.69 18.29 -9.76
CA ARG A 470 -15.88 18.75 -10.50
C ARG A 470 -17.11 17.92 -10.17
N ARG A 471 -16.96 16.60 -10.07
CA ARG A 471 -18.05 15.70 -9.71
C ARG A 471 -18.53 15.91 -8.27
N THR A 472 -17.61 16.08 -7.31
CA THR A 472 -17.93 16.44 -5.92
C THR A 472 -18.67 17.76 -5.84
N THR A 473 -18.21 18.79 -6.56
CA THR A 473 -18.86 20.11 -6.63
C THR A 473 -20.29 20.00 -7.15
N LYS A 474 -20.49 19.31 -8.29
CA LYS A 474 -21.82 19.06 -8.86
C LYS A 474 -22.74 18.33 -7.89
N THR A 475 -22.22 17.32 -7.20
CA THR A 475 -23.01 16.51 -6.25
C THR A 475 -23.37 17.34 -5.02
N ALA A 476 -22.44 18.11 -4.46
CA ALA A 476 -22.69 19.01 -3.33
C ALA A 476 -23.78 20.04 -3.65
N ARG A 477 -23.71 20.67 -4.84
CA ARG A 477 -24.71 21.61 -5.34
C ARG A 477 -26.09 20.98 -5.45
N SER A 478 -26.17 19.75 -5.98
CA SER A 478 -27.44 19.00 -6.09
C SER A 478 -28.08 18.67 -4.75
N MET A 479 -27.27 18.58 -3.68
CA MET A 479 -27.72 18.31 -2.31
C MET A 479 -27.98 19.61 -1.53
N GLY A 480 -27.73 20.79 -2.10
CA GLY A 480 -27.83 22.07 -1.42
C GLY A 480 -26.78 22.28 -0.32
N ILE A 481 -25.63 21.61 -0.42
CA ILE A 481 -24.57 21.69 0.58
C ILE A 481 -23.54 22.75 0.16
N LYS A 482 -23.31 23.73 1.03
CA LYS A 482 -22.24 24.72 0.83
C LYS A 482 -20.84 24.07 0.94
N PRO A 483 -19.85 24.50 0.14
CA PRO A 483 -18.48 23.99 0.15
C PRO A 483 -17.68 24.55 1.35
N GLU A 484 -18.14 24.14 2.52
CA GLU A 484 -17.58 24.50 3.81
C GLU A 484 -17.13 23.24 4.55
N LYS A 485 -16.19 23.42 5.48
CA LYS A 485 -15.57 22.30 6.19
C LYS A 485 -16.57 21.48 7.00
N GLU A 486 -17.45 22.13 7.76
CA GLU A 486 -18.35 21.41 8.66
C GLU A 486 -19.48 20.66 7.95
N PRO A 487 -20.18 21.23 6.95
CA PRO A 487 -21.18 20.48 6.19
C PRO A 487 -20.61 19.24 5.51
N PHE A 488 -19.46 19.36 4.85
CA PHE A 488 -18.80 18.24 4.19
C PHE A 488 -18.37 17.18 5.22
N ARG A 489 -17.73 17.61 6.31
CA ARG A 489 -17.27 16.71 7.37
C ARG A 489 -18.41 15.94 8.00
N ARG A 490 -19.55 16.59 8.26
CA ARG A 490 -20.73 15.95 8.86
C ARG A 490 -21.23 14.78 8.02
N ILE A 491 -21.18 14.92 6.70
CA ILE A 491 -21.61 13.85 5.79
C ILE A 491 -20.55 12.75 5.73
N LEU A 492 -19.28 13.12 5.47
CA LEU A 492 -18.21 12.14 5.28
C LEU A 492 -17.97 11.28 6.54
N LYS A 493 -18.12 11.86 7.74
CA LYS A 493 -18.00 11.14 9.02
C LYS A 493 -18.97 9.97 9.16
N ARG A 494 -20.16 10.05 8.56
CA ARG A 494 -21.16 8.98 8.61
C ARG A 494 -20.78 7.78 7.75
N PHE A 495 -19.90 7.96 6.77
CA PHE A 495 -19.39 6.86 5.95
C PHE A 495 -18.07 6.40 6.54
N VAL A 496 -16.97 6.63 5.84
CA VAL A 496 -15.63 6.32 6.32
C VAL A 496 -14.75 7.56 6.13
N PHE A 497 -14.52 8.29 7.22
CA PHE A 497 -13.69 9.50 7.26
C PHE A 497 -13.01 9.61 8.62
N LEU A 498 -11.68 9.53 8.64
CA LEU A 498 -10.89 9.61 9.85
C LEU A 498 -10.17 10.95 9.90
N LYS A 499 -10.61 11.82 10.81
CA LYS A 499 -10.15 13.22 10.91
C LYS A 499 -8.62 13.34 10.99
N CYS A 500 -7.96 12.42 11.69
CA CYS A 500 -6.51 12.45 11.91
C CYS A 500 -5.71 12.14 10.64
N GLU A 501 -6.25 11.33 9.73
CA GLU A 501 -5.55 10.87 8.52
C GLU A 501 -5.91 11.73 7.30
N ASP A 502 -7.13 12.25 7.26
CA ASP A 502 -7.67 12.93 6.10
C ASP A 502 -7.53 14.46 6.16
N GLY A 503 -7.14 15.03 7.31
CA GLY A 503 -7.31 16.45 7.60
C GLY A 503 -6.76 17.43 6.54
N LEU A 504 -5.53 17.19 6.05
CA LEU A 504 -4.91 18.07 5.04
C LEU A 504 -5.54 17.90 3.65
N GLN A 505 -5.71 16.65 3.20
CA GLN A 505 -6.29 16.37 1.88
C GLN A 505 -7.76 16.81 1.82
N PHE A 506 -8.49 16.60 2.90
CA PHE A 506 -9.85 17.11 3.09
C PHE A 506 -9.88 18.64 2.98
N PHE A 507 -8.99 19.35 3.69
CA PHE A 507 -8.94 20.81 3.61
C PHE A 507 -8.62 21.30 2.19
N ARG A 508 -7.66 20.66 1.51
CA ARG A 508 -7.31 20.97 0.12
C ARG A 508 -8.49 20.72 -0.83
N MET A 509 -9.22 19.62 -0.63
CA MET A 509 -10.41 19.30 -1.41
C MET A 509 -11.52 20.35 -1.20
N VAL A 510 -11.88 20.66 0.05
CA VAL A 510 -12.93 21.66 0.35
C VAL A 510 -12.58 23.02 -0.24
N ARG A 511 -11.31 23.44 -0.15
CA ARG A 511 -10.85 24.69 -0.76
C ARG A 511 -11.02 24.67 -2.28
N ALA A 512 -10.57 23.61 -2.95
CA ALA A 512 -10.67 23.51 -4.40
C ALA A 512 -12.13 23.44 -4.90
N VAL A 513 -13.01 22.75 -4.16
CA VAL A 513 -14.45 22.71 -4.49
C VAL A 513 -15.09 24.10 -4.37
N ARG A 514 -14.66 24.91 -3.40
CA ARG A 514 -15.12 26.30 -3.27
C ARG A 514 -14.66 27.16 -4.44
N GLU A 515 -13.39 27.07 -4.81
CA GLU A 515 -12.83 27.80 -5.95
C GLU A 515 -13.58 27.46 -7.26
N LEU A 516 -13.92 26.18 -7.47
CA LEU A 516 -14.72 25.75 -8.63
C LEU A 516 -16.20 26.21 -8.59
N GLU A 517 -16.77 26.42 -7.40
CA GLU A 517 -18.13 26.96 -7.29
C GLU A 517 -18.17 28.46 -7.56
N ASP A 518 -17.14 29.20 -7.16
CA ASP A 518 -17.03 30.64 -7.44
C ASP A 518 -16.83 30.94 -8.94
N GLU A 519 -16.29 29.98 -9.70
CA GLU A 519 -16.08 30.09 -11.16
C GLU A 519 -17.32 29.79 -12.01
N ALA A 520 -18.37 29.16 -11.46
CA ALA A 520 -19.46 28.53 -12.22
C ALA A 520 -20.86 28.97 -11.79
#